data_AF-A0A314YQ42-F1
#
_entry.id   AF-A0A314YQ42-F1
#
_cell.length_a   1.000
_cell.length_b   1.000
_cell.length_c   1.000
_cell.angle_alpha   90.00
_cell.angle_beta   90.00
_cell.angle_gamma   90.00
#
_symmetry.space_group_name_H-M   'P 1'
#
loop_
_entity.id
_entity.type
_entity.pdbx_description
1 polymer ?
#
loop_
_entity_poly.entity_id
_entity_poly.type
_entity_poly.pdbx_seq_one_letter_code
_entity_poly.pdbx_strand_id
1 'polypeptide(L)'
;MKNVHGPVTAAKTIYEDDAGYLIIISLPFVDLQRVKVSWRNTLTHGIIKVSCMSTSRMPFIKRHDRTFRLTDPSSEHCPPGEFVREIPLSTRIPEDANIEAYYDGPGSVLEIMVPKLRVGPEEHEVRVCLRPHLGGNDLMLT
;
A
#
# COMPACT_ATOMS: atom_id res chain seq x y z
N MET A 1 0.02 24.93 21.50
CA MET A 1 0.75 24.05 20.55
C MET A 1 -0.13 22.84 20.30
N LYS A 2 -0.75 22.69 19.12
CA LYS A 2 -1.55 21.50 18.81
C LYS A 2 -0.58 20.44 18.29
N ASN A 3 -0.22 19.49 19.14
CA ASN A 3 0.42 18.27 18.68
C ASN A 3 -0.60 17.55 17.79
N VAL A 4 -0.41 17.66 16.48
CA VAL A 4 -1.22 16.95 15.50
C VAL A 4 -0.79 15.50 15.57
N HIS A 5 -1.48 14.73 16.40
CA HIS A 5 -1.40 13.28 16.30
C HIS A 5 -2.26 12.89 15.09
N GLY A 6 -1.66 12.16 14.15
CA GLY A 6 -2.37 11.66 12.98
C GLY A 6 -3.60 10.83 13.36
N PRO A 7 -4.44 10.43 12.41
CA PRO A 7 -5.56 9.55 12.73
C PRO A 7 -5.05 8.33 13.51
N VAL A 8 -5.64 8.08 14.68
CA VAL A 8 -5.35 6.88 15.50
C VAL A 8 -5.55 5.62 14.65
N THR A 9 -6.52 5.68 13.74
CA THR A 9 -6.76 4.69 12.70
C THR A 9 -5.67 4.78 11.61
N ALA A 10 -5.07 3.64 11.29
CA ALA A 10 -3.90 3.49 10.41
C ALA A 10 -2.61 4.14 10.93
N ALA A 11 -2.46 4.20 12.26
CA ALA A 11 -1.14 4.35 12.87
C ALA A 11 -0.23 3.23 12.36
N LYS A 12 1.01 3.58 11.99
CA LYS A 12 1.92 2.64 11.32
C LYS A 12 3.32 2.68 11.92
N THR A 13 3.98 1.54 11.83
CA THR A 13 5.41 1.35 12.08
C THR A 13 6.01 0.63 10.87
N ILE A 14 7.23 0.99 10.49
CA ILE A 14 7.95 0.36 9.39
C ILE A 14 9.26 -0.20 9.98
N TYR A 15 9.49 -1.48 9.77
CA TYR A 15 10.76 -2.15 10.01
C TYR A 15 11.40 -2.46 8.66
N GLU A 16 12.73 -2.49 8.62
CA GLU A 16 13.50 -2.80 7.41
C GLU A 16 14.58 -3.82 7.76
N ASP A 17 14.77 -4.81 6.90
CA ASP A 17 15.89 -5.74 6.89
C ASP A 17 16.50 -5.83 5.49
N ASP A 18 17.46 -6.73 5.25
CA ASP A 18 18.12 -6.88 3.95
C ASP A 18 17.21 -7.41 2.83
N ALA A 19 16.10 -8.05 3.16
CA ALA A 19 15.15 -8.61 2.19
C ALA A 19 14.04 -7.62 1.83
N GLY A 20 13.64 -6.74 2.74
CA GLY A 20 12.49 -5.88 2.52
C GLY A 20 12.07 -5.02 3.71
N TYR A 21 10.79 -4.68 3.70
CA TYR A 21 10.11 -3.92 4.74
C TYR A 21 8.99 -4.75 5.35
N LEU A 22 8.81 -4.61 6.65
CA LEU A 22 7.60 -5.02 7.37
C LEU A 22 6.88 -3.77 7.85
N ILE A 23 5.68 -3.54 7.32
CA ILE A 23 4.81 -2.44 7.73
C ILE A 23 3.72 -3.00 8.63
N ILE A 24 3.66 -2.52 9.87
CA ILE A 24 2.61 -2.86 10.83
C ILE A 24 1.66 -1.68 10.93
N ILE A 25 0.36 -1.90 10.71
CA ILE A 25 -0.67 -0.86 10.70
C ILE A 25 -1.81 -1.24 11.65
N SER A 26 -2.13 -0.38 12.60
CA SER A 26 -3.30 -0.56 13.46
C SER A 26 -4.57 -0.07 12.75
N LEU A 27 -5.56 -0.95 12.57
CA LEU A 27 -6.82 -0.66 11.89
C LEU A 27 -8.04 -0.94 12.79
N PRO A 28 -8.18 -0.21 13.92
CA PRO A 28 -9.33 -0.40 14.80
C PRO A 28 -10.63 0.08 14.12
N PHE A 29 -11.72 -0.67 14.33
CA PHE A 29 -13.07 -0.31 13.88
C PHE A 29 -13.20 -0.12 12.36
N VAL A 30 -12.51 -0.92 11.55
CA VAL A 30 -12.66 -0.91 10.09
C VAL A 30 -13.50 -2.09 9.61
N ASP A 31 -14.12 -1.95 8.44
CA ASP A 31 -14.66 -3.09 7.70
C ASP A 31 -13.52 -3.87 7.05
N LEU A 32 -13.14 -4.99 7.66
CA LEU A 32 -12.01 -5.83 7.25
C LEU A 32 -12.15 -6.34 5.80
N GLN A 33 -13.39 -6.56 5.34
CA GLN A 33 -13.67 -7.06 3.98
C GLN A 33 -13.41 -6.02 2.89
N ARG A 34 -13.35 -4.74 3.27
CA ARG A 34 -13.14 -3.62 2.35
C ARG A 34 -11.73 -3.08 2.35
N VAL A 35 -10.83 -3.65 3.15
CA VAL A 35 -9.44 -3.23 3.16
C VAL A 35 -8.74 -3.72 1.90
N LYS A 36 -8.03 -2.80 1.26
CA LYS A 36 -7.26 -3.05 0.05
C LYS A 36 -5.86 -2.50 0.25
N VAL A 37 -4.88 -3.32 -0.05
CA VAL A 37 -3.48 -2.90 -0.17
C VAL A 37 -3.17 -2.84 -1.66
N SER A 38 -2.73 -1.69 -2.12
CA SER A 38 -2.15 -1.52 -3.45
C SER A 38 -0.81 -0.81 -3.32
N TRP A 39 -0.04 -0.82 -4.40
CA TRP A 39 1.26 -0.17 -4.39
C TRP A 39 1.55 0.44 -5.75
N ARG A 40 2.48 1.39 -5.75
CA ARG A 40 3.01 2.00 -6.96
C ARG A 40 4.44 2.46 -6.71
N ASN A 41 5.23 2.53 -7.76
CA ASN A 41 6.53 3.19 -7.72
C ASN A 41 6.43 4.64 -8.20
N THR A 42 7.27 5.49 -7.63
CA THR A 42 7.76 6.71 -8.25
C THR A 42 9.10 6.42 -8.95
N LEU A 43 9.77 7.46 -9.46
CA LEU A 43 11.11 7.32 -10.04
C LEU A 43 12.13 6.74 -9.07
N THR A 44 11.97 6.99 -7.76
CA THR A 44 13.02 6.68 -6.77
C THR A 44 12.53 5.85 -5.58
N HIS A 45 11.22 5.83 -5.31
CA HIS A 45 10.67 5.21 -4.11
C HIS A 45 9.34 4.49 -4.39
N GLY A 46 9.10 3.39 -3.68
CA GLY A 46 7.82 2.70 -3.63
C GLY A 46 6.85 3.37 -2.67
N ILE A 47 5.56 3.24 -2.95
CA ILE A 47 4.48 3.73 -2.10
C ILE A 47 3.48 2.59 -1.90
N ILE A 48 3.26 2.20 -0.65
CA ILE A 48 2.14 1.34 -0.26
C ILE A 48 0.93 2.22 0.02
N LYS A 49 -0.21 1.84 -0.54
CA LYS A 49 -1.50 2.50 -0.35
C LYS A 49 -2.47 1.52 0.30
N VAL A 50 -2.95 1.89 1.48
CA VAL A 50 -4.01 1.16 2.18
C VAL A 50 -5.31 1.94 2.06
N SER A 51 -6.33 1.31 1.50
CA SER A 51 -7.69 1.87 1.42
C SER A 51 -8.63 1.03 2.27
N CYS A 52 -9.45 1.65 3.10
CA CYS A 52 -10.39 0.96 3.99
C CYS A 52 -11.64 1.80 4.28
N MET A 53 -12.61 1.22 4.98
CA MET A 53 -13.81 1.91 5.45
C MET A 53 -13.86 1.90 6.97
N SER A 54 -13.80 3.08 7.58
CA SER A 54 -14.03 3.28 9.02
C SER A 54 -15.50 3.07 9.36
N THR A 55 -15.75 2.26 10.39
CA THR A 55 -17.07 2.01 10.98
C THR A 55 -17.18 2.64 12.38
N SER A 56 -16.17 3.40 12.79
CA SER A 56 -16.19 4.11 14.07
C SER A 56 -17.10 5.34 14.04
N ARG A 57 -17.42 5.88 15.22
CA ARG A 57 -18.25 7.08 15.41
C ARG A 57 -19.62 7.05 14.72
N MET A 58 -20.15 5.84 14.49
CA MET A 58 -21.55 5.69 14.08
C MET A 58 -22.47 6.35 15.13
N PRO A 59 -23.47 7.15 14.73
CA PRO A 59 -24.33 7.86 15.68
C PRO A 59 -25.02 6.94 16.68
N PHE A 60 -25.31 5.71 16.27
CA PHE A 60 -25.87 4.66 17.11
C PHE A 60 -25.16 3.32 16.86
N ILE A 61 -24.94 2.55 17.92
CA ILE A 61 -24.42 1.17 17.84
C ILE A 61 -25.33 0.23 18.63
N LYS A 62 -25.47 -1.02 18.17
CA LYS A 62 -26.18 -2.08 18.90
C LYS A 62 -25.19 -3.07 19.51
N ARG A 63 -25.28 -3.32 20.82
CA ARG A 63 -24.48 -4.32 21.55
C ARG A 63 -25.34 -4.98 22.63
N HIS A 64 -25.31 -6.31 22.71
CA HIS A 64 -26.10 -7.08 23.69
C HIS A 64 -27.58 -6.64 23.75
N ASP A 65 -28.21 -6.54 22.58
CA ASP A 65 -29.59 -6.07 22.40
C ASP A 65 -29.95 -4.65 22.88
N ARG A 66 -28.93 -3.86 23.22
CA ARG A 66 -29.08 -2.46 23.60
C ARG A 66 -28.55 -1.55 22.50
N THR A 67 -29.21 -0.42 22.30
CA THR A 67 -28.76 0.64 21.39
C THR A 67 -28.10 1.74 22.20
N PHE A 68 -26.87 2.11 21.83
CA PHE A 68 -26.10 3.19 22.44
C PHE A 68 -25.98 4.34 21.45
N ARG A 69 -26.18 5.57 21.92
CA ARG A 69 -26.00 6.79 21.13
C ARG A 69 -24.61 7.36 21.40
N LEU A 70 -23.93 7.84 20.35
CA LEU A 70 -22.69 8.61 20.51
C LEU A 70 -23.01 9.96 21.18
N THR A 71 -22.50 10.18 22.39
CA THR A 71 -22.69 11.42 23.17
C THR A 71 -21.44 12.28 23.25
N ASP A 72 -20.26 11.72 22.98
CA ASP A 72 -18.99 12.43 23.01
C ASP A 72 -18.85 13.38 21.80
N PRO A 73 -18.80 14.71 22.00
CA PRO A 73 -18.66 15.69 20.92
C PRO A 73 -17.23 15.73 20.34
N SER A 74 -16.25 15.15 21.02
CA SER A 74 -14.81 15.25 20.71
C SER A 74 -14.15 13.87 20.54
N SER A 75 -14.89 12.91 19.97
CA SER A 75 -14.41 11.54 19.79
C SER A 75 -13.10 11.47 18.99
N GLU A 76 -12.12 10.77 19.55
CA GLU A 76 -10.76 10.64 19.03
C GLU A 76 -10.64 9.71 17.82
N HIS A 77 -11.61 8.81 17.62
CA HIS A 77 -11.57 7.88 16.51
C HIS A 77 -11.87 8.57 15.17
N CYS A 78 -11.40 7.92 14.09
CA CYS A 78 -11.71 8.36 12.73
C CYS A 78 -13.22 8.38 12.50
N PRO A 79 -13.79 9.42 11.83
CA PRO A 79 -15.19 9.41 11.44
C PRO A 79 -15.55 8.21 10.54
N PRO A 80 -16.84 7.87 10.39
CA PRO A 80 -17.25 6.80 9.49
C PRO A 80 -17.01 7.22 8.03
N GLY A 81 -16.66 6.26 7.18
CA GLY A 81 -16.46 6.48 5.75
C GLY A 81 -15.15 5.94 5.21
N GLU A 82 -14.88 6.24 3.95
CA GLU A 82 -13.66 5.79 3.27
C GLU A 82 -12.43 6.53 3.79
N PHE A 83 -11.35 5.79 3.94
CA PHE A 83 -10.06 6.30 4.38
C PHE A 83 -8.95 5.69 3.54
N VAL A 84 -7.95 6.52 3.22
CA VAL A 84 -6.78 6.13 2.44
C VAL A 84 -5.52 6.59 3.14
N ARG A 85 -4.53 5.70 3.20
CA ARG A 85 -3.20 5.97 3.73
C ARG A 85 -2.13 5.61 2.71
N GLU A 86 -1.33 6.59 2.30
CA GLU A 86 -0.12 6.35 1.53
C GLU A 86 1.10 6.29 2.47
N ILE A 87 1.99 5.35 2.20
CA ILE A 87 3.16 5.00 3.01
C ILE A 87 4.35 4.92 2.06
N PRO A 88 5.19 5.98 2.00
CA PRO A 88 6.40 5.94 1.19
C PRO A 88 7.44 5.01 1.83
N LEU A 89 8.15 4.26 1.00
CA LEU A 89 9.31 3.45 1.36
C LEU A 89 10.60 4.14 0.92
N SER A 90 11.74 3.75 1.48
CA SER A 90 13.05 4.33 1.15
C SER A 90 13.61 3.88 -0.21
N THR A 91 13.10 2.79 -0.78
CA THR A 91 13.51 2.27 -2.09
C THR A 91 12.30 1.98 -2.97
N ARG A 92 12.54 1.78 -4.28
CA ARG A 92 11.53 1.20 -5.17
C ARG A 92 11.21 -0.24 -4.75
N ILE A 93 9.99 -0.64 -5.06
CA ILE A 93 9.52 -2.03 -4.97
C ILE A 93 9.85 -2.70 -6.31
N PRO A 94 10.41 -3.93 -6.36
CA PRO A 94 10.63 -4.65 -7.62
C PRO A 94 9.33 -4.77 -8.43
N GLU A 95 9.39 -4.69 -9.77
CA GLU A 95 8.18 -4.68 -10.61
C GLU A 95 7.40 -6.01 -10.56
N ASP A 96 8.11 -7.12 -10.28
CA ASP A 96 7.60 -8.47 -10.09
C ASP A 96 7.41 -8.85 -8.61
N ALA A 97 7.49 -7.87 -7.69
CA ALA A 97 7.40 -8.14 -6.26
C ALA A 97 6.04 -8.75 -5.87
N ASN A 98 6.11 -9.86 -5.14
CA ASN A 98 4.97 -10.39 -4.41
C ASN A 98 4.84 -9.68 -3.06
N ILE A 99 3.84 -8.81 -2.92
CA ILE A 99 3.51 -8.17 -1.65
C ILE A 99 2.50 -9.02 -0.91
N GLU A 100 2.82 -9.35 0.33
CA GLU A 100 1.97 -10.13 1.20
C GLU A 100 1.37 -9.23 2.28
N ALA A 101 0.08 -9.39 2.54
CA ALA A 101 -0.63 -8.60 3.53
C ALA A 101 -1.57 -9.50 4.34
N TYR A 102 -1.40 -9.48 5.66
CA TYR A 102 -2.11 -10.35 6.59
C TYR A 102 -2.66 -9.57 7.77
N TYR A 103 -3.85 -9.93 8.20
CA TYR A 103 -4.33 -9.48 9.50
C TYR A 103 -3.72 -10.34 10.61
N ASP A 104 -3.54 -9.72 11.78
CA ASP A 104 -3.43 -10.50 13.01
C ASP A 104 -4.70 -11.34 13.23
N GLY A 105 -4.61 -12.42 14.01
CA GLY A 105 -5.77 -13.27 14.31
C GLY A 105 -7.02 -12.48 14.74
N PRO A 106 -6.90 -11.46 15.62
CA PRO A 106 -8.00 -10.58 15.99
C PRO A 106 -8.53 -9.61 14.90
N GLY A 107 -7.80 -9.37 13.80
CA GLY A 107 -8.17 -8.43 12.74
C GLY A 107 -7.96 -6.95 13.08
N SER A 108 -7.22 -6.64 14.14
CA SER A 108 -6.96 -5.27 14.61
C SER A 108 -5.68 -4.65 14.03
N VAL A 109 -4.78 -5.50 13.55
CA VAL A 109 -3.49 -5.13 12.98
C VAL A 109 -3.38 -5.73 11.59
N LEU A 110 -2.88 -4.93 10.65
CA LEU A 110 -2.51 -5.34 9.30
C LEU A 110 -0.99 -5.31 9.19
N GLU A 111 -0.39 -6.46 8.88
CA GLU A 111 1.02 -6.63 8.55
C GLU A 111 1.17 -6.69 7.04
N ILE A 112 2.11 -5.93 6.49
CA ILE A 112 2.41 -5.90 5.06
C ILE A 112 3.90 -6.14 4.87
N MET A 113 4.24 -7.23 4.21
CA MET A 113 5.61 -7.59 3.84
C MET A 113 5.88 -7.14 2.40
N VAL A 114 6.89 -6.30 2.24
CA VAL A 114 7.22 -5.68 0.94
C VAL A 114 8.67 -5.99 0.58
N PRO A 115 8.93 -6.75 -0.49
CA PRO A 115 10.29 -6.95 -0.99
C PRO A 115 10.96 -5.63 -1.34
N LYS A 116 12.24 -5.46 -0.98
CA LYS A 116 13.03 -4.30 -1.42
C LYS A 116 13.89 -4.67 -2.62
N LEU A 117 14.01 -3.74 -3.56
CA LEU A 117 14.98 -3.88 -4.65
C LEU A 117 16.38 -3.92 -4.04
N ARG A 118 17.11 -5.01 -4.25
CA ARG A 118 18.47 -5.15 -3.74
C ARG A 118 19.35 -4.08 -4.36
N VAL A 119 20.14 -3.40 -3.53
CA VAL A 119 21.14 -2.43 -4.00
C VAL A 119 22.32 -3.22 -4.56
N GLY A 120 22.35 -3.38 -5.88
CA GLY A 120 23.43 -4.01 -6.62
C GLY A 120 23.25 -3.77 -8.12
N PRO A 121 24.32 -3.81 -8.93
CA PRO A 121 24.20 -3.66 -10.37
C PRO A 121 23.40 -4.85 -10.94
N GLU A 122 22.24 -4.55 -11.51
CA GLU A 122 21.45 -5.50 -12.28
C GLU A 122 21.88 -5.38 -13.74
N GLU A 123 22.59 -6.38 -14.24
CA GLU A 123 23.01 -6.44 -15.65
C GLU A 123 21.94 -7.16 -16.47
N HIS A 124 21.43 -6.48 -17.50
CA HIS A 124 20.51 -7.08 -18.47
C HIS A 124 21.16 -7.13 -19.84
N GLU A 125 21.30 -8.33 -20.40
CA GLU A 125 21.76 -8.51 -21.76
C GLU A 125 20.64 -8.14 -22.75
N VAL A 126 20.95 -7.27 -23.71
CA VAL A 126 20.00 -6.87 -24.76
C VAL A 126 20.45 -7.47 -26.08
N ARG A 127 19.57 -8.24 -26.71
CA ARG A 127 19.81 -8.75 -28.06
C ARG A 127 19.82 -7.60 -29.06
N VAL A 128 20.97 -7.37 -29.69
CA VAL A 128 21.11 -6.39 -30.77
C VAL A 128 20.67 -7.01 -32.09
N CYS A 129 19.59 -6.48 -32.69
CA CYS A 129 19.16 -6.84 -34.03
C CYS A 129 19.73 -5.85 -35.05
N LEU A 130 20.41 -6.35 -36.09
CA LEU A 130 20.75 -5.55 -37.27
C LEU A 130 19.46 -5.23 -38.03
N ARG A 131 19.17 -3.94 -38.25
CA ARG A 131 18.08 -3.54 -39.14
C ARG A 131 18.47 -3.98 -40.56
N PRO A 132 17.62 -4.72 -41.30
CA PRO A 132 17.89 -4.99 -42.71
C PRO A 132 17.96 -3.65 -43.43
N HIS A 133 19.09 -3.37 -44.07
CA HIS A 133 19.14 -2.31 -45.06
C HIS A 133 18.30 -2.79 -46.24
N LEU A 134 17.09 -2.25 -46.42
CA LEU A 134 16.44 -2.31 -47.73
C LEU A 134 17.30 -1.45 -48.68
N GLY A 135 18.37 -2.06 -49.21
CA GLY A 135 19.09 -1.55 -50.36
C GLY A 135 18.15 -1.63 -51.55
N GLY A 136 17.68 -0.47 -52.01
CA GLY A 136 16.88 -0.36 -53.21
C GLY A 136 17.66 -0.74 -54.47
N ASN A 137 16.89 -1.21 -55.45
CA ASN A 137 17.22 -1.47 -56.86
C ASN A 137 18.19 -2.62 -57.15
N ASP A 138 17.61 -3.74 -57.61
CA ASP A 138 18.11 -4.35 -58.83
C ASP A 138 16.97 -4.48 -59.85
N LEU A 139 16.94 -3.50 -60.74
CA LEU A 139 16.03 -3.36 -61.86
C LEU A 139 16.73 -4.07 -63.04
N MET A 140 16.53 -5.38 -63.19
CA MET A 140 16.94 -6.13 -64.38
C MET A 140 15.90 -7.22 -64.70
N LEU A 141 14.91 -6.84 -65.52
CA LEU A 141 14.16 -7.77 -66.37
C LEU A 141 14.27 -7.22 -67.80
N THR A 142 15.31 -7.63 -68.50
CA THR A 142 15.35 -7.73 -69.97
C THR A 142 14.69 -9.02 -70.43
#